data_AF-A0A4S2CYU5-F1
#
_entry.id   AF-A0A4S2CYU5-F1
#
_cell.length_a   1.000
_cell.length_b   1.000
_cell.length_c   1.000
_cell.angle_alpha   90.00
_cell.angle_beta   90.00
_cell.angle_gamma   90.00
#
_symmetry.space_group_name_H-M   'P 1'
#
loop_
_entity.id
_entity.type
_entity.pdbx_description
1 polymer ?
#
loop_
_entity_poly.entity_id
_entity_poly.type
_entity_poly.pdbx_seq_one_letter_code
_entity_poly.pdbx_strand_id
1 'polypeptide(L)' 'MRRATQNRGDVDVALTNLILQNLIRKLLERGALSEQDTRSLLLMSAENIDLVGDELTRPAAQAIVQSHLLPAILQRRA' A
#
# COMPACT_ATOMS: atom_id res chain seq x y z
N MET A 1 9.94 29.81 0.51
CA MET A 1 9.12 29.16 1.56
C MET A 1 8.36 27.90 1.14
N ARG A 2 8.26 27.53 -0.16
CA ARG A 2 7.50 26.35 -0.63
C ARG A 2 8.10 24.96 -0.35
N ARG A 3 9.40 24.84 -0.07
CA ARG A 3 10.06 23.52 0.15
C ARG A 3 9.70 22.85 1.49
N ALA A 4 9.46 23.63 2.55
CA ALA A 4 9.21 23.08 3.88
C ALA A 4 7.83 22.44 4.02
N THR A 5 6.82 22.96 3.30
CA THR A 5 5.46 22.41 3.27
C THR A 5 5.33 21.20 2.36
N GLN A 6 6.04 21.16 1.22
CA GLN A 6 6.05 20.00 0.33
C GLN A 6 6.64 18.75 1.04
N ASN A 7 7.78 18.92 1.72
CA ASN A 7 8.42 17.85 2.48
C ASN A 7 7.54 17.28 3.60
N ARG A 8 6.64 18.08 4.20
CA ARG A 8 5.76 17.59 5.26
C ARG A 8 4.64 16.71 4.69
N GLY A 9 4.05 17.12 3.56
CA GLY A 9 3.03 16.30 2.88
C GLY A 9 3.55 14.93 2.47
N ASP A 10 4.76 14.86 1.93
CA ASP A 10 5.38 13.59 1.53
C ASP A 10 5.67 12.68 2.75
N VAL A 11 6.08 13.27 3.88
CA VAL A 11 6.29 12.54 5.15
C VAL A 11 4.97 12.01 5.70
N ASP A 12 3.89 12.79 5.65
CA ASP A 12 2.56 12.39 6.15
C ASP A 12 1.99 11.23 5.32
N VAL A 13 2.17 11.26 4.00
CA VAL A 13 1.80 10.15 3.09
C VAL A 13 2.62 8.90 3.38
N ALA A 14 3.95 9.02 3.54
CA ALA A 14 4.82 7.89 3.86
C ALA A 14 4.46 7.24 5.20
N LEU A 15 4.21 8.05 6.24
CA LEU A 15 3.79 7.56 7.55
C LEU A 15 2.43 6.86 7.47
N THR A 16 1.48 7.45 6.74
CA THR A 16 0.15 6.84 6.52
C THR A 16 0.28 5.47 5.86
N ASN A 17 1.10 5.34 4.82
CA ASN A 17 1.35 4.06 4.15
C ASN A 17 1.95 3.02 5.10
N LEU A 18 2.90 3.40 5.97
CA LEU A 18 3.47 2.51 6.98
C LEU A 18 2.44 2.04 8.01
N ILE A 19 1.55 2.94 8.45
CA ILE A 19 0.46 2.61 9.38
C ILE A 19 -0.48 1.58 8.74
N LEU A 20 -0.88 1.78 7.49
CA LEU A 20 -1.75 0.85 6.77
C LEU A 20 -1.09 -0.52 6.56
N GLN A 21 0.20 -0.55 6.18
CA GLN A 21 0.96 -1.81 6.09
C GLN A 21 1.01 -2.55 7.43
N ASN A 22 1.23 -1.84 8.54
CA ASN A 22 1.23 -2.42 9.89
C ASN A 22 -0.14 -2.93 10.32
N LEU A 23 -1.22 -2.25 9.93
CA LEU A 23 -2.57 -2.73 10.20
C LEU A 23 -2.81 -4.07 9.51
N ILE A 24 -2.47 -4.19 8.23
CA ILE A 24 -2.63 -5.45 7.47
C ILE A 24 -1.79 -6.57 8.11
N ARG A 25 -0.55 -6.29 8.51
CA ARG A 25 0.28 -7.25 9.26
C ARG A 25 -0.39 -7.73 10.55
N LYS A 26 -0.95 -6.81 11.35
CA LYS A 26 -1.67 -7.17 12.59
C LYS A 26 -2.90 -8.03 12.32
N LEU A 27 -3.59 -7.81 11.20
CA LEU A 27 -4.75 -8.63 10.80
C LEU A 27 -4.31 -10.04 10.41
N LEU A 28 -3.18 -10.18 9.71
CA LEU A 28 -2.56 -11.48 9.41
C LEU A 28 -2.14 -12.21 10.69
N GLU A 29 -1.43 -11.54 11.59
CA GLU A 29 -0.98 -12.10 12.88
C GLU A 29 -2.13 -12.59 13.76
N ARG A 30 -3.29 -11.92 13.67
CA ARG A 30 -4.51 -12.30 14.40
C ARG A 30 -5.33 -13.39 13.70
N GLY A 31 -4.93 -13.82 12.50
CA GLY A 31 -5.69 -14.77 11.67
C GLY A 31 -6.99 -14.20 11.12
N ALA A 32 -7.18 -12.88 11.15
CA ALA A 32 -8.35 -12.21 10.59
C ALA A 32 -8.29 -12.11 9.05
N LEU A 33 -7.08 -12.22 8.48
CA LEU A 33 -6.83 -12.36 7.07
C LEU A 33 -5.82 -13.49 6.85
N SER A 34 -5.96 -14.24 5.75
CA SER A 34 -4.89 -15.11 5.26
C SER A 34 -3.95 -14.33 4.31
N GLU A 35 -2.76 -14.89 4.03
CA GLU A 35 -1.86 -14.32 3.02
C GLU A 35 -2.51 -14.28 1.63
N GLN A 36 -3.31 -15.29 1.30
CA GLN A 36 -4.04 -15.37 0.03
C GLN A 36 -5.12 -14.29 -0.04
N ASP A 37 -5.91 -14.10 1.02
CA ASP A 37 -6.93 -13.05 1.07
C ASP A 37 -6.28 -11.68 0.97
N THR A 38 -5.16 -11.47 1.66
CA THR A 38 -4.40 -10.21 1.60
C THR A 38 -3.93 -9.91 0.18
N ARG A 39 -3.39 -10.91 -0.54
CA ARG A 39 -3.00 -10.77 -1.94
C ARG A 39 -4.19 -10.43 -2.83
N SER A 40 -5.30 -11.14 -2.69
CA SER A 40 -6.51 -10.93 -3.48
C SER A 40 -7.09 -9.54 -3.26
N LEU A 41 -7.26 -9.13 -1.99
CA LEU A 41 -7.83 -7.84 -1.62
C LEU A 41 -6.98 -6.66 -2.10
N LEU A 42 -5.64 -6.75 -2.03
CA LEU A 42 -4.76 -5.70 -2.53
C LEU A 42 -4.85 -5.54 -4.05
N LEU A 43 -4.93 -6.65 -4.80
CA LEU A 43 -5.11 -6.61 -6.25
C LEU A 43 -6.49 -6.05 -6.64
N MET A 44 -7.56 -6.50 -5.98
CA MET A 44 -8.91 -5.95 -6.18
C MET A 44 -8.99 -4.45 -5.86
N SER A 45 -8.26 -4.01 -4.83
CA SER A 45 -8.18 -2.59 -4.47
C SER A 45 -7.50 -1.78 -5.57
N ALA A 46 -6.42 -2.31 -6.16
CA ALA A 46 -5.71 -1.67 -7.27
C ALA A 46 -6.54 -1.57 -8.56
N GLU A 47 -7.53 -2.45 -8.76
CA GLU A 47 -8.41 -2.42 -9.94
C GLU A 47 -9.43 -1.28 -9.93
N ASN A 48 -9.74 -0.74 -8.75
CA ASN A 48 -10.76 0.28 -8.51
C ASN A 48 -10.18 1.67 -8.23
N ILE A 49 -8.87 1.87 -8.44
CA ILE A 49 -8.24 3.19 -8.29
C ILE A 49 -8.46 3.98 -9.58
N ASP A 50 -9.48 4.83 -9.58
CA ASP A 50 -9.70 5.85 -10.62
C ASP A 50 -9.10 7.17 -10.13
N LEU A 51 -7.77 7.30 -10.19
CA LEU A 51 -7.09 8.55 -9.86
C LEU A 51 -7.28 9.52 -11.02
N VAL A 52 -8.34 10.34 -10.93
CA VAL A 52 -8.61 11.41 -11.90
C VAL A 52 -7.40 12.37 -11.92
N GLY A 53 -6.66 12.35 -13.04
CA GLY A 53 -5.55 13.27 -13.30
C GLY A 53 -4.13 12.71 -13.16
N ASP A 54 -3.96 11.39 -12.98
CA ASP A 54 -2.65 10.75 -12.93
C ASP A 54 -2.56 9.55 -13.90
N GLU A 55 -1.38 9.29 -14.48
CA GLU A 55 -1.12 8.22 -15.48
C GLU A 55 -1.07 6.81 -14.86
N LEU A 56 -1.60 6.64 -13.65
CA LEU A 56 -1.60 5.34 -12.97
C LEU A 56 -2.70 4.46 -13.55
N THR A 57 -2.38 3.86 -14.69
CA THR A 57 -3.16 2.80 -15.31
C THR A 57 -3.31 1.61 -14.36
N ARG A 58 -4.40 0.84 -14.49
CA ARG A 58 -4.62 -0.40 -13.73
C ARG A 58 -3.39 -1.33 -13.69
N PRO A 59 -2.63 -1.56 -14.79
CA PRO A 59 -1.38 -2.31 -14.75
C PRO A 59 -0.30 -1.71 -13.83
N ALA A 60 -0.17 -0.39 -13.78
CA ALA A 60 0.80 0.27 -12.89
C ALA A 60 0.42 0.08 -11.41
N ALA A 61 -0.86 0.21 -11.06
CA ALA A 61 -1.35 -0.06 -9.70
C ALA A 61 -1.13 -1.53 -9.30
N GLN A 62 -1.41 -2.47 -10.20
CA GLN A 62 -1.12 -3.90 -9.98
C GLN A 62 0.38 -4.17 -9.81
N ALA A 63 1.23 -3.52 -10.62
CA ALA A 63 2.67 -3.63 -10.49
C ALA A 63 3.14 -3.16 -9.11
N ILE A 64 2.64 -2.02 -8.61
CA ILE A 64 2.96 -1.50 -7.27
C ILE A 64 2.56 -2.50 -6.18
N VAL A 65 1.39 -3.13 -6.30
CA VAL A 65 0.97 -4.18 -5.37
C VAL A 65 2.00 -5.31 -5.32
N GLN A 66 2.43 -5.79 -6.48
CA GLN A 66 3.33 -6.94 -6.59
C GLN A 66 4.78 -6.62 -6.19
N SER A 67 5.31 -5.47 -6.61
CA SER A 67 6.72 -5.12 -6.43
C SER A 67 7.01 -4.44 -5.08
N HIS A 68 6.02 -3.79 -4.47
CA HIS A 68 6.22 -3.00 -3.26
C HIS A 68 5.35 -3.46 -2.08
N LEU A 69 4.02 -3.50 -2.26
CA LEU A 69 3.12 -3.71 -1.12
C LEU A 69 3.17 -5.14 -0.58
N LEU A 70 3.07 -6.15 -1.44
CA LEU A 70 3.13 -7.55 -1.00
C LEU A 70 4.46 -7.89 -0.32
N PRO A 71 5.63 -7.52 -0.86
CA PRO A 71 6.90 -7.67 -0.15
C PRO A 71 6.89 -6.97 1.21
N ALA A 72 6.47 -5.70 1.27
CA ALA A 72 6.50 -4.93 2.51
C ALA A 72 5.58 -5.49 3.61
N ILE A 73 4.48 -6.14 3.24
CA ILE A 73 3.49 -6.70 4.17
C ILE A 73 3.84 -8.15 4.55
N LEU A 74 4.12 -9.00 3.56
CA LEU A 74 4.26 -10.45 3.74
C LEU A 74 5.68 -10.89 4.06
N GLN A 75 6.71 -10.13 3.67
CA GLN A 75 8.07 -10.47 4.10
C GLN A 75 8.20 -10.15 5.58
N ARG A 76 8.20 -11.20 6.39
CA ARG A 76 8.56 -11.13 7.81
C ARG A 76 9.94 -10.49 7.90
N ARG A 77 10.03 -9.31 8.54
CA ARG A 77 11.33 -8.86 9.04
C ARG A 77 11.77 -9.92 10.04
N ALA A 78 12.86 -10.61 9.69
CA ALA A 78 13.61 -11.45 10.61
C ALA A 78 14.11 -10.63 11.80
#